data_AF-A0A444JCX4-F1
#
_entry.id   AF-A0A444JCX4-F1
#
_cell.length_a   1.000
_cell.length_b   1.000
_cell.length_c   1.000
_cell.angle_alpha   90.00
_cell.angle_beta   90.00
_cell.angle_gamma   90.00
#
_symmetry.space_group_name_H-M   'P 1'
#
loop_
_entity.id
_entity.type
_entity.pdbx_description
1 polymer ?
#
loop_
_entity_poly.entity_id
_entity_poly.type
_entity_poly.pdbx_seq_one_letter_code
_entity_poly.pdbx_strand_id
1 'polypeptide(L)'
;EQLTITVTCSKGTYIRVLAADIGEKLGCGAYLTALRRTQSGCFSVDEAIDGEGLFHNNCGKDCSQDSGYEVGADLLISKIRTVEQALENA
;
A
#
# COMPACT_ATOMS: atom_id res chain seq x y z
N GLU A 1 -10.99 10.27 -23.11
CA GLU A 1 -9.61 9.75 -22.99
C GLU A 1 -9.31 9.43 -21.53
N GLN A 2 -8.31 8.60 -21.25
CA GLN A 2 -7.89 8.25 -19.89
C GLN A 2 -6.40 8.56 -19.72
N LEU A 3 -6.03 9.13 -18.57
CA LEU A 3 -4.66 9.43 -18.19
C LEU A 3 -4.27 8.56 -16.99
N THR A 4 -3.11 7.91 -17.06
CA THR A 4 -2.54 7.14 -15.96
C THR A 4 -1.25 7.82 -15.49
N ILE A 5 -1.16 8.06 -14.18
CA ILE A 5 0.02 8.68 -13.56
C ILE A 5 0.46 7.85 -12.34
N THR A 6 1.77 7.86 -12.08
CA THR A 6 2.35 7.31 -10.85
C THR A 6 2.66 8.47 -9.91
N VAL A 7 2.25 8.34 -8.65
CA VAL A 7 2.39 9.41 -7.65
C VAL A 7 3.10 8.87 -6.41
N THR A 8 4.22 9.50 -6.06
CA THR A 8 4.86 9.35 -4.74
C THR A 8 4.42 10.53 -3.88
N CYS A 9 3.79 10.25 -2.74
CA CYS A 9 3.26 11.28 -1.85
C CYS A 9 3.49 10.93 -0.38
N SER A 10 3.42 11.93 0.48
CA SER A 10 3.45 11.73 1.93
C SER A 10 2.12 11.19 2.45
N LYS A 11 2.08 10.85 3.75
CA LYS A 11 0.84 10.41 4.40
C LYS A 11 -0.23 11.51 4.34
N GLY A 12 -1.48 11.11 4.12
CA GLY A 12 -2.63 12.02 4.14
C GLY A 12 -2.93 12.72 2.82
N THR A 13 -2.19 12.44 1.74
CA THR A 13 -2.52 12.97 0.41
C THR A 13 -3.81 12.32 -0.15
N TYR A 14 -4.75 13.16 -0.58
CA TYR A 14 -5.99 12.73 -1.21
C TYR A 14 -5.84 12.70 -2.73
N ILE A 15 -5.53 11.54 -3.32
CA ILE A 15 -5.36 11.37 -4.77
C ILE A 15 -6.59 11.84 -5.57
N ARG A 16 -7.79 11.74 -4.99
CA ARG A 16 -9.03 12.25 -5.62
C ARG A 16 -9.02 13.77 -5.82
N VAL A 17 -8.49 14.51 -4.85
CA VAL A 17 -8.37 15.98 -4.95
C VAL A 17 -7.29 16.33 -5.96
N LEU A 18 -6.16 15.63 -5.93
CA LEU A 18 -5.09 15.79 -6.93
C LEU A 18 -5.61 15.59 -8.36
N ALA A 19 -6.46 14.59 -8.61
CA ALA A 19 -7.07 14.38 -9.91
C ALA A 19 -7.93 15.58 -10.34
N ALA A 20 -8.75 16.13 -9.43
CA ALA A 20 -9.56 17.32 -9.70
C ALA A 20 -8.68 18.54 -10.04
N ASP A 21 -7.64 18.79 -9.25
CA ASP A 21 -6.69 19.91 -9.45
C ASP A 21 -5.97 19.80 -10.81
N ILE A 22 -5.59 18.58 -11.22
CA ILE A 22 -4.99 18.32 -12.54
C ILE A 22 -6.01 18.63 -13.64
N GLY A 23 -7.25 18.17 -13.50
CA GLY A 23 -8.31 18.41 -14.46
C GLY A 23 -8.67 19.90 -14.60
N GLU A 24 -8.67 20.65 -13.50
CA GLU A 24 -8.87 22.09 -13.50
C GLU A 24 -7.74 22.80 -14.25
N LYS A 25 -6.48 22.44 -13.98
CA LYS A 25 -5.31 22.98 -14.70
C LYS A 25 -5.31 22.66 -16.19
N LEU A 26 -5.91 21.55 -16.60
CA LEU A 26 -6.08 21.17 -18.01
C LEU A 26 -7.31 21.83 -18.67
N GLY A 27 -8.19 22.47 -17.89
CA GLY A 27 -9.37 23.18 -18.40
C GLY A 27 -10.56 22.31 -18.80
N CYS A 28 -10.51 21.00 -18.54
CA CYS A 28 -11.58 20.06 -18.87
C CYS A 28 -12.26 19.42 -17.65
N GLY A 29 -11.65 19.53 -16.47
CA GLY A 29 -12.04 18.77 -15.27
C GLY A 29 -11.62 17.31 -15.36
N ALA A 30 -11.41 16.68 -14.21
CA ALA A 30 -11.05 15.27 -14.14
C ALA A 30 -11.53 14.64 -12.83
N TYR A 31 -11.73 13.34 -12.85
CA TYR A 31 -12.09 12.53 -11.69
C TYR A 31 -11.32 11.22 -11.72
N LEU A 32 -11.15 10.62 -10.54
CA LEU A 32 -10.40 9.38 -10.39
C LEU A 32 -11.27 8.19 -10.83
N THR A 33 -10.82 7.45 -11.85
CA THR A 33 -11.50 6.24 -12.36
C THR A 33 -10.99 4.96 -11.71
N ALA A 34 -9.68 4.88 -11.47
CA ALA A 34 -9.03 3.74 -10.84
C ALA A 34 -7.84 4.21 -9.97
N LEU A 35 -7.59 3.51 -8.87
CA LEU A 35 -6.46 3.74 -8.00
C LEU A 35 -5.88 2.41 -7.52
N ARG A 36 -4.59 2.21 -7.77
CA ARG A 36 -3.84 1.09 -7.21
C ARG A 36 -2.70 1.63 -6.37
N ARG A 37 -2.72 1.33 -5.07
CA ARG A 37 -1.61 1.66 -4.17
C ARG A 37 -0.53 0.58 -4.34
N THR A 38 0.64 0.99 -4.81
CA THR A 38 1.79 0.09 -5.04
C THR A 38 2.74 0.02 -3.84
N GLN A 39 2.71 1.02 -2.96
CA GLN A 39 3.60 1.08 -1.79
C GLN A 39 2.89 1.78 -0.62
N SER A 40 3.21 1.35 0.61
CA SER A 40 2.81 2.02 1.84
C SER A 40 3.97 1.97 2.84
N GLY A 41 4.71 3.06 2.96
CA GLY A 41 5.93 3.09 3.76
C GLY A 41 6.95 2.07 3.24
N CYS A 42 7.41 1.18 4.11
CA CYS A 42 8.37 0.13 3.79
C CYS A 42 7.78 -1.15 3.17
N PHE A 43 6.47 -1.17 2.90
CA PHE A 43 5.79 -2.32 2.31
C PHE A 43 5.45 -2.07 0.83
N SER A 44 5.86 -2.99 -0.04
CA SER A 44 5.44 -3.01 -1.44
C SER A 44 4.19 -3.88 -1.64
N VAL A 45 3.41 -3.59 -2.68
CA VAL A 45 2.30 -4.44 -3.12
C VAL A 45 2.77 -5.82 -3.56
N ASP A 46 4.04 -5.98 -3.97
CA ASP A 46 4.60 -7.28 -4.35
C ASP A 46 4.80 -8.21 -3.14
N GLU A 47 4.83 -7.63 -1.92
CA GLU A 47 4.86 -8.36 -0.65
C GLU A 47 3.46 -8.63 -0.11
N ALA A 48 2.41 -8.16 -0.80
CA ALA A 48 1.03 -8.34 -0.38
C ALA A 48 0.54 -9.76 -0.68
N ILE A 49 -0.20 -10.33 0.26
CA ILE A 49 -0.87 -11.62 0.10
C ILE A 49 -2.26 -11.35 -0.51
N ASP A 50 -2.73 -12.27 -1.36
CA ASP A 50 -4.08 -12.20 -1.89
C ASP A 50 -5.14 -12.43 -0.81
N GLY A 51 -6.36 -11.93 -1.04
CA GLY A 51 -7.44 -12.09 -0.08
C GLY A 51 -7.84 -13.56 0.12
N GLU A 52 -7.76 -14.37 -0.93
CA GLU A 52 -8.13 -15.79 -0.90
C GLU A 52 -7.23 -16.62 0.02
N GLY A 53 -5.93 -16.34 0.03
CA GLY A 53 -4.94 -16.95 0.92
C GLY A 53 -5.10 -16.54 2.38
N LEU A 54 -5.75 -15.40 2.66
CA LEU A 54 -6.07 -14.98 4.03
C LEU A 54 -7.28 -15.72 4.63
N PHE A 55 -8.23 -16.16 3.80
CA PHE A 55 -9.49 -16.75 4.26
C PHE A 55 -9.52 -18.29 4.23
N HIS A 56 -8.45 -18.96 3.78
CA HIS A 56 -8.33 -20.43 3.76
C HIS A 56 -8.00 -21.02 5.15
N ASN A 57 -8.74 -20.63 6.18
CA ASN A 57 -8.77 -21.31 7.46
C ASN A 57 -10.20 -21.79 7.68
N ASN A 58 -10.49 -23.00 7.19
CA ASN A 58 -11.72 -23.71 7.54
C ASN A 58 -11.78 -23.82 9.07
N CYS A 59 -12.61 -22.97 9.67
CA CYS A 59 -12.95 -22.99 11.09
C CYS A 59 -13.51 -24.38 11.43
N GLY A 60 -12.65 -25.25 11.93
CA GLY A 60 -12.94 -26.65 12.16
C GLY A 60 -11.83 -27.31 12.97
N LYS A 61 -11.77 -26.97 14.27
CA LYS A 61 -11.14 -27.72 15.37
C LYS A 61 -9.65 -28.07 15.19
N ASP A 62 -8.81 -27.20 15.73
CA ASP A 62 -7.53 -27.46 16.43
C ASP A 62 -6.61 -26.25 16.23
N CYS A 63 -6.90 -25.17 16.97
CA CYS A 63 -6.18 -23.91 16.91
C CYS A 63 -4.85 -24.03 17.68
N SER A 64 -3.83 -24.60 17.05
CA SER A 64 -2.45 -24.61 17.59
C SER A 64 -1.34 -24.43 16.54
N GLN A 65 -1.66 -24.13 15.28
CA GLN A 65 -0.67 -23.71 14.29
C GLN A 65 -1.27 -22.67 13.32
N ASP A 66 -1.59 -21.49 13.82
CA ASP A 66 -1.82 -20.29 13.00
C ASP A 66 -0.44 -19.68 12.63
N SER A 67 0.37 -20.35 11.80
CA SER A 67 1.78 -19.98 11.58
C SER A 67 2.13 -19.75 10.11
N GLY A 68 1.46 -18.80 9.46
CA GLY A 68 1.81 -18.45 8.08
C GLY A 68 1.47 -17.03 7.64
N TYR A 69 0.51 -16.38 8.29
CA TYR A 69 -0.05 -15.11 7.81
C TYR A 69 0.03 -13.98 8.84
N GLU A 70 0.56 -14.25 10.04
CA GLU A 70 0.92 -13.22 11.00
C GLU A 70 2.24 -12.57 10.57
N VAL A 71 2.15 -11.39 9.97
CA VAL A 71 3.31 -10.51 9.91
C VAL A 71 3.52 -9.97 11.32
N GLY A 72 4.39 -10.64 12.09
CA GLY A 72 4.77 -10.18 13.42
C GLY A 72 5.23 -8.72 13.36
N ALA A 73 4.89 -7.93 14.40
CA ALA A 73 5.34 -6.55 14.52
C ALA A 73 6.87 -6.41 14.35
N ASP A 74 7.61 -7.48 14.62
CA ASP A 74 9.05 -7.60 14.39
C ASP A 74 9.49 -7.33 12.94
N LEU A 75 8.73 -7.76 11.93
CA LEU A 75 9.04 -7.47 10.52
C LEU A 75 8.81 -5.99 10.20
N LEU A 76 7.82 -5.38 10.86
CA LEU A 76 7.51 -3.96 10.71
C LEU A 76 8.62 -3.11 11.35
N ILE A 77 9.07 -3.50 12.55
CA ILE A 77 10.17 -2.86 13.27
C ILE A 77 11.50 -3.03 12.52
N SER A 78 11.78 -4.20 11.96
CA SER A 78 13.04 -4.44 11.23
C SER A 78 13.14 -3.56 9.97
N LYS A 79 12.04 -3.47 9.19
CA LYS A 79 11.98 -2.61 8.00
C LYS A 79 12.09 -1.12 8.34
N ILE A 80 11.57 -0.66 9.48
CA ILE A 80 11.74 0.73 9.93
C ILE A 80 13.22 1.03 10.22
N ARG A 81 13.90 0.17 10.98
CA ARG A 81 15.32 0.34 11.30
C ARG A 81 16.21 0.39 10.05
N THR A 82 15.91 -0.44 9.04
CA THR A 82 16.64 -0.42 7.77
C THR A 82 16.47 0.91 7.03
N VAL A 83 15.29 1.51 7.05
CA VAL A 83 15.04 2.81 6.43
C VAL A 83 15.76 3.93 7.19
N GLU A 84 15.73 3.93 8.52
CA GLU A 84 16.48 4.90 9.34
C GLU A 84 17.98 4.81 9.06
N GLN A 85 18.55 3.59 9.05
CA GLN A 85 19.97 3.38 8.76
C GLN A 85 20.35 3.79 7.32
N ALA A 86 19.47 3.60 6.35
CA ALA A 86 19.70 4.03 4.97
C ALA A 86 19.66 5.56 4.82
N LEU A 87 18.84 6.26 5.63
CA LEU A 87 18.80 7.71 5.67
C LEU A 87 20.00 8.32 6.41
N GLU A 88 20.56 7.64 7.41
CA GLU A 88 21.76 8.09 8.13
C GLU A 88 23.06 7.95 7.34
N ASN A 89 23.08 7.04 6.35
CA ASN A 89 24.26 6.76 5.51
C ASN A 89 24.23 7.45 4.14
N ALA A 90 23.20 8.26 3.86
CA ALA A 90 23.00 9.01 2.62
C ALA A 90 23.28 10.51 2.84
#